data_AF-A0A8T5UAL3-F1
#
_entry.id   AF-A0A8T5UAL3-F1
#
_cell.length_a   1.000
_cell.length_b   1.000
_cell.length_c   1.000
_cell.angle_alpha   90.00
_cell.angle_beta   90.00
_cell.angle_gamma   90.00
#
_symmetry.space_group_name_H-M   'P 1'
#
loop_
_entity.id
_entity.type
_entity.pdbx_description
1 polymer ?
#
loop_
_entity_poly.entity_id
_entity_poly.type
_entity_poly.pdbx_seq_one_letter_code
_entity_poly.pdbx_strand_id
1 'polypeptide(L)'
;MINRYFKDNWNKILKFNSKVEINENPELLEEFVRIPLTPIQIDAFLLYRLTELIYPKFIHDQQNIADIILSDYSIDNMVLESYVYETKIAGIHEKAIHLPKNAISITPKNDLDNIEGLFIRIQDAIIKENGIKIMSIRIFKKRAIDLLNTHCENLKKLSFNEFVSNLLDLVQKCIGNELIILYPEPDLLRFMRELISLSQDIKFSSIYNLLNNLSPTYKHAISFNTKTISFTCQIEKEVHENTVEVIRPEQSPRDLEKLREANNLESVISLDLNTVINSLSEIFEQKIPIKMDQMKLLLQKFLFGLRSFDTHWKMYPRPKIYNVLIRYLIRLIGFNVNLRKLSHWNLPEFILNLFNSNIGLNSKILILLTNNRNKNIQNAILLQFLNGSLVKISAVNKTNVIDNNLDIKEIHSDLVETLGHIDFVFKVDVDLIKEIIEKFIFKIYNVSPLKQYKVLKMTKKSKYLEVYPSSPAYELFKSKSSLSLLKLLLPIFIDKHEF
;
A
#
# COMPACT_ATOMS: atom_id res chain seq x y z
N MET A 1 17.45 20.86 14.78
CA MET A 1 18.27 19.73 15.26
C MET A 1 17.58 18.38 15.09
N ILE A 2 18.16 17.53 14.24
CA ILE A 2 17.72 16.17 13.93
C ILE A 2 18.26 15.19 14.99
N ASN A 3 17.50 14.15 15.32
CA ASN A 3 17.86 13.13 16.30
C ASN A 3 19.21 12.48 15.98
N ARG A 4 20.07 12.32 17.00
CA ARG A 4 21.43 11.79 16.86
C ARG A 4 21.46 10.39 16.24
N TYR A 5 20.55 9.50 16.65
CA TYR A 5 20.49 8.13 16.16
C TYR A 5 20.07 8.05 14.69
N PHE A 6 19.25 8.99 14.21
CA PHE A 6 18.97 9.15 12.79
C PHE A 6 20.19 9.69 12.04
N LYS A 7 20.80 10.77 12.56
CA LYS A 7 21.97 11.42 11.95
C LYS A 7 23.15 10.47 11.79
N ASP A 8 23.46 9.66 12.82
CA ASP A 8 24.56 8.70 12.77
C ASP A 8 24.33 7.62 11.70
N ASN A 9 23.09 7.12 11.57
CA ASN A 9 22.74 6.18 10.51
C ASN A 9 22.80 6.82 9.11
N TRP A 10 22.30 8.04 8.98
CA TRP A 10 22.34 8.79 7.72
C TRP A 10 23.78 9.04 7.26
N ASN A 11 24.67 9.44 8.17
CA ASN A 11 26.08 9.63 7.85
C ASN A 11 26.77 8.32 7.41
N LYS A 12 26.38 7.17 7.96
CA LYS A 12 26.87 5.86 7.48
C LYS A 12 26.43 5.60 6.05
N ILE A 13 25.15 5.87 5.72
CA ILE A 13 24.62 5.74 4.36
C ILE A 13 25.38 6.65 3.40
N LEU A 14 25.55 7.94 3.72
CA LEU A 14 26.30 8.89 2.89
C LEU A 14 27.75 8.43 2.64
N LYS A 15 28.44 7.99 3.70
CA LYS A 15 29.82 7.49 3.62
C LYS A 15 29.93 6.22 2.79
N PHE A 16 28.93 5.34 2.84
CA PHE A 16 28.86 4.17 1.99
C PHE A 16 28.70 4.60 0.53
N ASN A 17 27.66 5.41 0.24
CA ASN A 17 27.36 5.90 -1.10
C ASN A 17 28.56 6.56 -1.78
N SER A 18 29.31 7.41 -1.05
CA SER A 18 30.49 8.11 -1.58
C SER A 18 31.65 7.19 -1.99
N LYS A 19 31.61 5.91 -1.61
CA LYS A 19 32.68 4.92 -1.89
C LYS A 19 32.26 3.86 -2.91
N VAL A 20 30.96 3.69 -3.17
CA VAL A 20 30.45 2.60 -4.01
C VAL A 20 31.09 2.60 -5.40
N GLU A 21 31.24 3.77 -6.02
CA GLU A 21 31.84 3.90 -7.36
C GLU A 21 33.37 3.74 -7.37
N ILE A 22 34.04 3.90 -6.21
CA ILE A 22 35.51 3.85 -6.10
C ILE A 22 35.97 2.42 -5.79
N ASN A 23 35.09 1.61 -5.19
CA ASN A 23 35.39 0.22 -4.89
C ASN A 23 35.11 -0.67 -6.10
N GLU A 24 36.04 -1.56 -6.44
CA GLU A 24 35.87 -2.54 -7.52
C GLU A 24 34.76 -3.57 -7.20
N ASN A 25 34.55 -3.90 -5.92
CA ASN A 25 33.56 -4.89 -5.47
C ASN A 25 32.75 -4.37 -4.26
N PRO A 26 31.88 -3.36 -4.43
CA PRO A 26 31.14 -2.74 -3.33
C PRO A 26 30.14 -3.70 -2.65
N GLU A 27 29.70 -4.74 -3.34
CA GLU A 27 28.87 -5.83 -2.80
C GLU A 27 29.53 -6.71 -1.74
N LEU A 28 30.87 -6.70 -1.66
CA LEU A 28 31.61 -7.48 -0.68
C LEU A 28 31.93 -6.70 0.60
N LEU A 29 31.47 -5.44 0.71
CA LEU A 29 31.78 -4.58 1.84
C LEU A 29 31.06 -5.00 3.15
N GLU A 30 30.06 -5.89 3.08
CA GLU A 30 29.28 -6.42 4.23
C GLU A 30 28.87 -5.34 5.27
N GLU A 31 28.67 -4.10 4.82
CA GLU A 31 28.27 -3.00 5.68
C GLU A 31 26.74 -3.02 5.86
N PHE A 32 26.27 -2.97 7.12
CA PHE A 32 24.84 -2.92 7.42
C PHE A 32 24.40 -1.53 7.87
N VAL A 33 23.26 -1.10 7.36
CA VAL A 33 22.61 0.17 7.69
C VAL A 33 21.12 -0.05 7.96
N ARG A 34 20.52 0.87 8.68
CA ARG A 34 19.07 0.86 8.91
C ARG A 34 18.37 1.60 7.78
N ILE A 35 17.27 1.05 7.25
CA ILE A 35 16.40 1.80 6.34
C ILE A 35 15.86 3.03 7.11
N PRO A 36 16.01 4.26 6.59
CA PRO A 36 15.61 5.48 7.29
C PRO A 36 14.18 5.40 7.87
N LEU A 37 14.01 5.87 9.10
CA LEU A 37 12.75 5.87 9.86
C LEU A 37 12.13 4.50 10.19
N THR A 38 12.83 3.39 9.93
CA THR A 38 12.40 2.04 10.29
C THR A 38 13.37 1.39 11.29
N PRO A 39 12.99 0.29 11.97
CA PRO A 39 13.92 -0.53 12.75
C PRO A 39 14.70 -1.55 11.88
N ILE A 40 14.38 -1.66 10.58
CA ILE A 40 14.87 -2.73 9.70
C ILE A 40 16.32 -2.45 9.29
N GLN A 41 17.21 -3.40 9.59
CA GLN A 41 18.60 -3.39 9.13
C GLN A 41 18.75 -4.19 7.85
N ILE A 42 19.50 -3.64 6.88
CA ILE A 42 19.78 -4.29 5.61
C ILE A 42 21.24 -4.04 5.19
N ASP A 43 21.71 -4.88 4.28
CA ASP A 43 22.96 -4.64 3.54
C ASP A 43 22.93 -3.25 2.87
N ALA A 44 23.99 -2.47 3.07
CA ALA A 44 24.09 -1.10 2.57
C ALA A 44 24.10 -1.04 1.04
N PHE A 45 24.71 -2.04 0.39
CA PHE A 45 24.69 -2.13 -1.06
C PHE A 45 23.27 -2.42 -1.59
N LEU A 46 22.50 -3.26 -0.89
CA LEU A 46 21.09 -3.46 -1.20
C LEU A 46 20.28 -2.16 -1.05
N LEU A 47 20.47 -1.38 0.02
CA LEU A 47 19.80 -0.09 0.19
C LEU A 47 20.14 0.88 -0.94
N TYR A 48 21.43 0.96 -1.30
CA TYR A 48 21.92 1.78 -2.40
C TYR A 48 21.19 1.46 -3.71
N ARG A 49 21.19 0.18 -4.12
CA ARG A 49 20.56 -0.24 -5.38
C ARG A 49 19.04 -0.12 -5.36
N LEU A 50 18.40 -0.37 -4.22
CA LEU A 50 16.97 -0.11 -4.06
C LEU A 50 16.64 1.36 -4.24
N THR A 51 17.43 2.26 -3.65
CA THR A 51 17.25 3.70 -3.77
C THR A 51 17.40 4.15 -5.22
N GLU A 52 18.44 3.69 -5.91
CA GLU A 52 18.67 3.96 -7.34
C GLU A 52 17.49 3.52 -8.23
N LEU A 53 16.86 2.38 -7.93
CA LEU A 53 15.73 1.86 -8.69
C LEU A 53 14.39 2.56 -8.38
N ILE A 54 14.15 2.85 -7.10
CA ILE A 54 12.85 3.29 -6.57
C ILE A 54 12.73 4.81 -6.60
N TYR A 55 13.77 5.52 -6.21
CA TYR A 55 13.73 6.97 -5.99
C TYR A 55 13.37 7.76 -7.26
N PRO A 56 13.99 7.49 -8.43
CA PRO A 56 13.67 8.23 -9.64
C PRO A 56 12.23 7.99 -10.13
N LYS A 57 11.60 6.88 -9.73
CA LYS A 57 10.23 6.52 -10.13
C LYS A 57 9.16 7.21 -9.30
N PHE A 58 9.41 7.41 -8.01
CA PHE A 58 8.37 7.91 -7.09
C PHE A 58 8.58 9.34 -6.62
N ILE A 59 9.82 9.80 -6.61
CA ILE A 59 10.17 11.14 -6.12
C ILE A 59 10.50 12.09 -7.29
N HIS A 60 10.90 11.56 -8.45
CA HIS A 60 11.26 12.35 -9.66
C HIS A 60 12.36 13.41 -9.48
N ASP A 61 13.06 13.38 -8.34
CA ASP A 61 14.22 14.22 -8.07
C ASP A 61 15.41 13.72 -8.91
N GLN A 62 15.70 14.43 -10.01
CA GLN A 62 16.69 13.97 -10.97
C GLN A 62 18.14 14.25 -10.55
N GLN A 63 18.40 15.25 -9.69
CA GLN A 63 19.75 15.68 -9.28
C GLN A 63 19.72 16.40 -7.92
N ASN A 64 20.77 17.19 -7.62
CA ASN A 64 21.04 17.80 -6.32
C ASN A 64 19.80 18.45 -5.69
N ILE A 65 19.69 18.35 -4.37
CA ILE A 65 18.48 18.73 -3.64
C ILE A 65 18.85 19.71 -2.53
N ALA A 66 18.02 20.72 -2.30
CA ALA A 66 18.15 21.57 -1.13
C ALA A 66 17.08 21.25 -0.07
N ASP A 67 17.52 20.97 1.16
CA ASP A 67 16.66 20.85 2.32
C ASP A 67 16.65 22.14 3.11
N ILE A 68 15.45 22.57 3.50
CA ILE A 68 15.26 23.83 4.21
C ILE A 68 14.36 23.55 5.41
N ILE A 69 14.84 23.86 6.61
CA ILE A 69 14.08 23.72 7.84
C ILE A 69 13.56 25.10 8.24
N LEU A 70 12.23 25.25 8.27
CA LEU A 70 11.55 26.49 8.63
C LEU A 70 11.02 26.43 10.05
N SER A 71 11.15 27.54 10.79
CA SER A 71 10.31 27.76 11.98
C SER A 71 8.86 27.87 11.55
N ASP A 72 7.95 27.17 12.23
CA ASP A 72 6.50 27.29 12.06
C ASP A 72 5.79 27.64 13.38
N TYR A 73 6.56 28.11 14.37
CA TYR A 73 6.09 28.51 15.70
C TYR A 73 6.07 30.04 15.91
N SER A 74 6.66 30.82 15.01
CA SER A 74 6.77 32.29 15.07
C SER A 74 6.19 32.95 13.82
N ILE A 75 5.64 34.17 13.94
CA ILE A 75 4.96 34.89 12.84
C ILE A 75 5.93 35.22 11.69
N ASP A 76 7.23 35.32 11.99
CA ASP A 76 8.30 35.43 11.01
C ASP A 76 8.99 34.06 10.88
N ASN A 77 8.71 33.29 9.83
CA ASN A 77 9.32 31.98 9.62
C ASN A 77 10.80 32.13 9.20
N MET A 78 11.68 32.27 10.20
CA MET A 78 13.12 32.23 9.99
C MET A 78 13.56 30.84 9.51
N VAL A 79 14.35 30.79 8.43
CA VAL A 79 15.09 29.60 8.03
C VAL A 79 16.03 29.23 9.18
N LEU A 80 15.85 28.03 9.74
CA LEU A 80 16.61 27.56 10.89
C LEU A 80 17.92 26.91 10.46
N GLU A 81 17.83 26.00 9.50
CA GLU A 81 18.92 25.21 8.95
C GLU A 81 18.64 24.98 7.46
N SER A 82 19.67 24.94 6.63
CA SER A 82 19.54 24.57 5.23
C SER A 82 20.76 23.79 4.74
N TYR A 83 20.50 22.83 3.86
CA TYR A 83 21.49 21.88 3.38
C TYR A 83 21.35 21.69 1.87
N VAL A 84 22.48 21.55 1.18
CA VAL A 84 22.52 21.09 -0.21
C VAL A 84 23.10 19.70 -0.25
N TYR A 85 22.36 18.78 -0.87
CA TYR A 85 22.77 17.41 -1.09
C TYR A 85 23.26 17.25 -2.52
N GLU A 86 24.53 16.87 -2.65
CA GLU A 86 25.10 16.51 -3.94
C GLU A 86 24.75 15.06 -4.29
N THR A 87 24.27 14.86 -5.52
CA THR A 87 23.86 13.57 -6.07
C THR A 87 24.51 13.37 -7.43
N LYS A 88 25.23 12.27 -7.62
CA LYS A 88 25.67 11.85 -8.97
C LYS A 88 24.58 11.08 -9.71
N ILE A 89 23.88 10.23 -8.97
CA ILE A 89 22.76 9.42 -9.45
C ILE A 89 21.51 9.89 -8.70
N ALA A 90 20.40 10.01 -9.41
CA ALA A 90 19.12 10.41 -8.83
C ALA A 90 18.78 9.59 -7.57
N GLY A 91 18.58 10.29 -6.45
CA GLY A 91 18.28 9.70 -5.14
C GLY A 91 19.47 9.20 -4.31
N ILE A 92 20.67 9.14 -4.88
CA ILE A 92 21.88 8.74 -4.17
C ILE A 92 22.64 9.99 -3.73
N HIS A 93 22.47 10.36 -2.47
CA HIS A 93 23.22 11.46 -1.87
C HIS A 93 24.61 10.99 -1.43
N GLU A 94 25.65 11.71 -1.83
CA GLU A 94 27.04 11.43 -1.41
C GLU A 94 27.49 12.34 -0.26
N LYS A 95 27.06 13.60 -0.30
CA LYS A 95 27.48 14.64 0.63
C LYS A 95 26.34 15.59 0.95
N ALA A 96 26.36 16.12 2.17
CA ALA A 96 25.50 17.21 2.62
C ALA A 96 26.35 18.43 2.98
N ILE A 97 26.08 19.58 2.37
CA ILE A 97 26.74 20.85 2.64
C ILE A 97 25.77 21.74 3.39
N HIS A 98 26.18 22.24 4.57
CA HIS A 98 25.38 23.21 5.32
C HIS A 98 25.52 24.59 4.69
N LEU A 99 24.41 25.23 4.34
CA LEU A 99 24.39 26.60 3.83
C LEU A 99 24.43 27.62 4.97
N PRO A 100 25.03 28.81 4.80
CA PRO A 100 24.98 29.86 5.82
C PRO A 100 23.55 30.28 6.14
N LYS A 101 23.30 30.68 7.41
CA LYS A 101 21.94 31.02 7.89
C LYS A 101 21.24 32.12 7.10
N ASN A 102 21.99 32.96 6.39
CA ASN A 102 21.46 34.08 5.61
C ASN A 102 21.49 33.82 4.09
N ALA A 103 21.93 32.64 3.65
CA ALA A 103 22.00 32.28 2.24
C ALA A 103 20.61 32.22 1.59
N ILE A 104 19.60 31.80 2.37
CA ILE A 104 18.22 31.66 1.94
C ILE A 104 17.33 32.46 2.88
N SER A 105 16.49 33.32 2.31
CA SER A 105 15.42 34.03 3.03
C SER A 105 14.08 33.61 2.47
N ILE A 106 13.13 33.31 3.37
CA ILE A 106 11.78 32.87 3.01
C ILE A 106 10.77 33.72 3.77
N THR A 107 9.89 34.36 3.03
CA THR A 107 8.72 35.08 3.54
C THR A 107 7.50 34.18 3.38
N PRO A 108 7.04 33.51 4.45
CA PRO A 108 6.16 32.35 4.34
C PRO A 108 4.82 32.60 3.65
N LYS A 109 4.20 33.78 3.82
CA LYS A 109 2.92 34.09 3.17
C LYS A 109 3.03 34.18 1.65
N ASN A 110 4.03 34.88 1.12
CA ASN A 110 4.13 35.09 -0.33
C ASN A 110 4.88 33.95 -1.04
N ASP A 111 5.81 33.32 -0.33
CA ASP A 111 6.75 32.38 -0.94
C ASP A 111 6.24 30.94 -0.97
N LEU A 112 5.43 30.53 0.01
CA LEU A 112 4.81 29.21 -0.01
C LEU A 112 3.63 29.16 -0.99
N ASP A 113 2.95 30.29 -1.21
CA ASP A 113 1.91 30.44 -2.23
C ASP A 113 2.49 30.45 -3.66
N ASN A 114 3.75 30.85 -3.82
CA ASN A 114 4.49 30.82 -5.09
C ASN A 114 5.80 30.02 -4.97
N ILE A 115 5.65 28.70 -4.77
CA ILE A 115 6.76 27.77 -4.57
C ILE A 115 7.75 27.73 -5.74
N GLU A 116 7.28 27.96 -6.97
CA GLU A 116 8.12 28.03 -8.18
C GLU A 116 9.04 29.26 -8.14
N GLY A 117 8.48 30.44 -7.82
CA GLY A 117 9.26 31.66 -7.64
C GLY A 117 10.27 31.53 -6.48
N LEU A 118 9.88 30.86 -5.39
CA LEU A 118 10.79 30.55 -4.29
C LEU A 118 11.94 29.63 -4.75
N PHE A 119 11.63 28.56 -5.48
CA PHE A 119 12.63 27.63 -6.02
C PHE A 119 13.68 28.34 -6.86
N ILE A 120 13.27 29.22 -7.79
CA ILE A 120 14.20 29.97 -8.67
C ILE A 120 15.16 30.82 -7.84
N ARG A 121 14.65 31.55 -6.82
CA ARG A 121 15.53 32.39 -5.97
C ARG A 121 16.51 31.57 -5.15
N ILE A 122 16.08 30.41 -4.64
CA ILE A 122 16.96 29.52 -3.87
C ILE A 122 18.02 28.91 -4.78
N GLN A 123 17.63 28.49 -5.98
CA GLN A 123 18.53 27.99 -7.00
C GLN A 123 19.62 29.03 -7.33
N ASP A 124 19.25 30.29 -7.56
CA ASP A 124 20.20 31.36 -7.88
C ASP A 124 21.18 31.62 -6.72
N ALA A 125 20.69 31.60 -5.48
CA ALA A 125 21.53 31.75 -4.30
C ALA A 125 22.56 30.62 -4.17
N ILE A 126 22.14 29.37 -4.33
CA ILE A 126 23.02 28.20 -4.22
C ILE A 126 24.04 28.15 -5.37
N ILE A 127 23.65 28.52 -6.60
CA ILE A 127 24.60 28.62 -7.73
C ILE A 127 25.65 29.68 -7.43
N LYS A 128 25.25 30.85 -6.94
CA LYS A 128 26.16 31.95 -6.66
C LYS A 128 27.15 31.61 -5.53
N GLU A 129 26.71 30.88 -4.52
CA GLU A 129 27.49 30.59 -3.32
C GLU A 129 28.32 29.31 -3.42
N ASN A 130 27.80 28.27 -4.09
CA ASN A 130 28.40 26.94 -4.14
C ASN A 130 28.67 26.43 -5.57
N GLY A 131 28.16 27.09 -6.61
CA GLY A 131 28.28 26.61 -7.99
C GLY A 131 27.43 25.37 -8.29
N ILE A 132 26.48 25.02 -7.43
CA ILE A 132 25.68 23.80 -7.52
C ILE A 132 24.29 24.13 -8.08
N LYS A 133 23.91 23.46 -9.18
CA LYS A 133 22.54 23.47 -9.67
C LYS A 133 21.72 22.44 -8.91
N ILE A 134 20.57 22.83 -8.38
CA ILE A 134 19.60 21.94 -7.74
C ILE A 134 18.45 21.65 -8.70
N MET A 135 17.76 20.54 -8.49
CA MET A 135 16.58 20.19 -9.29
C MET A 135 15.31 20.10 -8.45
N SER A 136 15.46 20.18 -7.12
CA SER A 136 14.38 20.05 -6.17
C SER A 136 14.68 20.79 -4.87
N ILE A 137 13.63 21.30 -4.23
CA ILE A 137 13.67 21.81 -2.87
C ILE A 137 12.71 20.99 -1.99
N ARG A 138 13.15 20.69 -0.77
CA ARG A 138 12.34 20.05 0.27
C ARG A 138 12.30 20.96 1.49
N ILE A 139 11.10 21.44 1.80
CA ILE A 139 10.86 22.34 2.92
C ILE A 139 10.21 21.53 4.04
N PHE A 140 10.87 21.53 5.20
CA PHE A 140 10.41 20.88 6.42
C PHE A 140 10.06 21.93 7.46
N LYS A 141 8.81 21.96 7.91
CA LYS A 141 8.41 22.75 9.07
C LYS A 141 9.03 22.15 10.34
N LYS A 142 9.39 22.97 11.32
CA LYS A 142 10.06 22.52 12.55
C LYS A 142 9.25 21.45 13.29
N ARG A 143 7.92 21.58 13.31
CA ARG A 143 7.00 20.55 13.80
C ARG A 143 7.21 19.17 13.16
N ALA A 144 7.49 19.10 11.86
CA ALA A 144 7.76 17.83 11.17
C ALA A 144 9.03 17.17 11.73
N ILE A 145 10.09 17.96 11.92
CA ILE A 145 11.36 17.50 12.48
C ILE A 145 11.17 17.00 13.91
N ASP A 146 10.36 17.68 14.73
CA ASP A 146 10.08 17.24 16.10
C ASP A 146 9.33 15.91 16.12
N LEU A 147 8.31 15.74 15.28
CA LEU A 147 7.59 14.47 15.15
C LEU A 147 8.50 13.33 14.68
N LEU A 148 9.38 13.58 13.69
CA LEU A 148 10.36 12.61 13.21
C LEU A 148 11.37 12.22 14.29
N ASN A 149 11.82 13.19 15.09
CA ASN A 149 12.74 12.96 16.19
C ASN A 149 12.11 12.07 17.27
N THR A 150 10.88 12.39 17.70
CA THR A 150 10.14 11.57 18.67
C THR A 150 9.92 10.16 18.16
N HIS A 151 9.58 9.98 16.87
CA HIS A 151 9.48 8.65 16.26
C HIS A 151 10.81 7.89 16.34
N CYS A 152 11.92 8.55 15.96
CA CYS A 152 13.25 7.96 15.96
C CYS A 152 13.75 7.55 17.35
N GLU A 153 13.40 8.31 18.40
CA GLU A 153 13.75 7.97 19.79
C GLU A 153 13.06 6.68 20.25
N ASN A 154 11.83 6.47 19.78
CA ASN A 154 11.01 5.33 20.16
C ASN A 154 11.32 4.08 19.33
N LEU A 155 11.91 4.20 18.14
CA LEU A 155 12.16 3.07 17.21
C LEU A 155 12.78 1.83 17.85
N LYS A 156 13.68 1.98 18.84
CA LYS A 156 14.34 0.84 19.50
C LYS A 156 13.44 0.09 20.50
N LYS A 157 12.35 0.72 20.94
CA LYS A 157 11.47 0.21 22.00
C LYS A 157 10.14 -0.33 21.46
N LEU A 158 9.78 0.04 20.23
CA LEU A 158 8.50 -0.33 19.63
C LEU A 158 8.56 -1.76 19.07
N SER A 159 7.51 -2.52 19.31
CA SER A 159 7.24 -3.73 18.52
C SER A 159 7.04 -3.35 17.04
N PHE A 160 7.17 -4.31 16.13
CA PHE A 160 6.99 -4.02 14.70
C PHE A 160 5.60 -3.45 14.37
N ASN A 161 4.56 -3.96 15.02
CA ASN A 161 3.18 -3.51 14.80
C ASN A 161 2.96 -2.07 15.25
N GLU A 162 3.52 -1.70 16.41
CA GLU A 162 3.49 -0.34 16.92
C GLU A 162 4.33 0.59 16.04
N PHE A 163 5.49 0.13 15.57
CA PHE A 163 6.32 0.85 14.62
C PHE A 163 5.53 1.20 13.34
N VAL A 164 4.90 0.22 12.69
CA VAL A 164 4.14 0.46 11.45
C VAL A 164 2.97 1.41 11.71
N SER A 165 2.23 1.20 12.80
CA SER A 165 1.11 2.09 13.19
C SER A 165 1.58 3.54 13.40
N ASN A 166 2.67 3.73 14.14
CA ASN A 166 3.22 5.05 14.43
C ASN A 166 3.76 5.72 13.16
N LEU A 167 4.42 4.96 12.26
CA LEU A 167 4.91 5.48 11.00
C LEU A 167 3.77 5.94 10.08
N LEU A 168 2.69 5.16 9.98
CA LEU A 168 1.52 5.52 9.17
C LEU A 168 0.83 6.80 9.69
N ASP A 169 0.65 6.91 11.01
CA ASP A 169 0.09 8.11 11.63
C ASP A 169 1.01 9.33 11.46
N LEU A 170 2.33 9.13 11.54
CA LEU A 170 3.33 10.17 11.30
C LEU A 170 3.26 10.70 9.86
N VAL A 171 3.25 9.80 8.87
CA VAL A 171 3.13 10.15 7.45
C VAL A 171 1.82 10.90 7.21
N GLN A 172 0.70 10.40 7.72
CA GLN A 172 -0.62 11.05 7.59
C GLN A 172 -0.62 12.46 8.20
N LYS A 173 -0.04 12.64 9.39
CA LYS A 173 0.07 13.96 10.06
C LYS A 173 0.99 14.93 9.30
N CYS A 174 2.13 14.45 8.81
CA CYS A 174 3.10 15.28 8.10
C CYS A 174 2.55 15.78 6.77
N ILE A 175 1.88 14.92 6.00
CA ILE A 175 1.30 15.29 4.71
C ILE A 175 0.00 16.08 4.92
N GLY A 176 -0.90 15.59 5.78
CA GLY A 176 -2.23 16.20 5.99
C GLY A 176 -2.19 17.60 6.61
N ASN A 177 -1.15 17.94 7.37
CA ASN A 177 -0.94 19.30 7.90
C ASN A 177 0.09 20.11 7.09
N GLU A 178 0.48 19.63 5.91
CA GLU A 178 1.45 20.29 5.02
C GLU A 178 2.76 20.66 5.75
N LEU A 179 3.27 19.75 6.58
CA LEU A 179 4.52 19.96 7.33
C LEU A 179 5.77 19.70 6.48
N ILE A 180 5.58 19.01 5.36
CA ILE A 180 6.62 18.68 4.38
C ILE A 180 6.11 19.12 3.01
N ILE A 181 6.91 19.93 2.33
CA ILE A 181 6.63 20.43 0.97
C ILE A 181 7.80 20.02 0.09
N LEU A 182 7.52 19.40 -1.05
CA LEU A 182 8.52 19.08 -2.08
C LEU A 182 8.16 19.80 -3.37
N TYR A 183 9.16 20.40 -4.03
CA TYR A 183 8.99 21.02 -5.33
C TYR A 183 10.15 20.65 -6.26
N PRO A 184 9.89 20.13 -7.48
CA PRO A 184 8.56 19.80 -8.02
C PRO A 184 7.86 18.73 -7.19
N GLU A 185 6.53 18.76 -7.15
CA GLU A 185 5.77 17.81 -6.34
C GLU A 185 5.83 16.40 -6.97
N PRO A 186 6.26 15.37 -6.21
CA PRO A 186 6.25 14.01 -6.72
C PRO A 186 4.86 13.38 -6.78
N ASP A 187 4.65 12.46 -7.73
CA ASP A 187 3.36 11.75 -7.89
C ASP A 187 2.96 10.99 -6.62
N LEU A 188 3.91 10.36 -5.92
CA LEU A 188 3.65 9.69 -4.65
C LEU A 188 3.12 10.66 -3.58
N LEU A 189 3.70 11.85 -3.46
CA LEU A 189 3.26 12.85 -2.48
C LEU A 189 1.86 13.34 -2.82
N ARG A 190 1.62 13.68 -4.09
CA ARG A 190 0.30 14.09 -4.59
C ARG A 190 -0.75 13.03 -4.29
N PHE A 191 -0.47 11.78 -4.66
CA PHE A 191 -1.34 10.64 -4.41
C PHE A 191 -1.66 10.48 -2.92
N MET A 192 -0.65 10.54 -2.05
CA MET A 192 -0.84 10.41 -0.61
C MET A 192 -1.68 11.56 -0.03
N ARG A 193 -1.46 12.80 -0.48
CA ARG A 193 -2.27 13.95 -0.05
C ARG A 193 -3.73 13.79 -0.48
N GLU A 194 -3.97 13.40 -1.73
CA GLU A 194 -5.33 13.18 -2.23
C GLU A 194 -6.01 11.97 -1.53
N LEU A 195 -5.25 10.92 -1.19
CA LEU A 195 -5.75 9.77 -0.42
C LEU A 195 -6.13 10.17 1.02
N ILE A 196 -5.36 11.05 1.66
CA ILE A 196 -5.68 11.58 2.99
C ILE A 196 -6.95 12.43 2.92
N SER A 197 -7.07 13.30 1.92
CA SER A 197 -8.29 14.06 1.64
C SER A 197 -9.53 13.15 1.47
N LEU A 198 -9.36 12.06 0.70
CA LEU A 198 -10.42 11.07 0.47
C LEU A 198 -10.86 10.34 1.74
N SER A 199 -9.92 10.04 2.65
CA SER A 199 -10.12 9.22 3.84
C SER A 199 -10.54 9.99 5.10
N GLN A 200 -10.61 11.32 5.03
CA GLN A 200 -11.06 12.24 6.08
C GLN A 200 -10.50 11.87 7.48
N ASP A 201 -11.36 11.39 8.38
CA ASP A 201 -11.02 11.11 9.78
C ASP A 201 -10.44 9.70 10.02
N ILE A 202 -10.32 8.88 8.97
CA ILE A 202 -9.81 7.53 9.11
C ILE A 202 -8.28 7.57 9.25
N LYS A 203 -7.80 7.17 10.43
CA LYS A 203 -6.37 6.99 10.67
C LYS A 203 -5.84 5.78 9.91
N PHE A 204 -4.73 5.93 9.20
CA PHE A 204 -4.07 4.83 8.49
C PHE A 204 -3.61 3.72 9.43
N SER A 205 -3.19 4.04 10.66
CA SER A 205 -2.92 3.03 11.70
C SER A 205 -4.13 2.15 12.02
N SER A 206 -5.36 2.71 11.98
CA SER A 206 -6.58 1.96 12.26
C SER A 206 -6.90 0.98 11.13
N ILE A 207 -6.63 1.37 9.88
CA ILE A 207 -6.72 0.47 8.71
C ILE A 207 -5.70 -0.67 8.85
N TYR A 208 -4.45 -0.33 9.15
CA TYR A 208 -3.39 -1.33 9.36
C TYR A 208 -3.75 -2.31 10.48
N ASN A 209 -4.19 -1.81 11.63
CA ASN A 209 -4.57 -2.66 12.76
C ASN A 209 -5.76 -3.57 12.43
N LEU A 210 -6.74 -3.07 11.66
CA LEU A 210 -7.85 -3.88 11.16
C LEU A 210 -7.33 -5.01 10.24
N LEU A 211 -6.51 -4.68 9.24
CA LEU A 211 -5.92 -5.68 8.33
C LEU A 211 -5.05 -6.69 9.07
N ASN A 212 -4.23 -6.22 10.02
CA ASN A 212 -3.42 -7.09 10.86
C ASN A 212 -4.32 -8.03 11.67
N ASN A 213 -5.37 -7.55 12.32
CA ASN A 213 -6.30 -8.39 13.09
C ASN A 213 -7.09 -9.40 12.23
N LEU A 214 -7.29 -9.10 10.96
CA LEU A 214 -7.95 -9.99 10.00
C LEU A 214 -7.00 -11.06 9.43
N SER A 215 -5.70 -10.78 9.38
CA SER A 215 -4.70 -11.74 8.92
C SER A 215 -4.54 -12.91 9.89
N PRO A 216 -4.48 -14.17 9.41
CA PRO A 216 -4.14 -15.32 10.24
C PRO A 216 -2.66 -15.26 10.70
N THR A 217 -2.22 -16.20 11.52
CA THR A 217 -0.78 -16.46 11.68
C THR A 217 -0.22 -16.98 10.36
N TYR A 218 1.01 -16.58 10.02
CA TYR A 218 1.66 -17.01 8.79
C TYR A 218 3.17 -16.91 8.90
N LYS A 219 3.87 -17.68 8.07
CA LYS A 219 5.32 -17.58 7.89
C LYS A 219 5.65 -17.72 6.40
N HIS A 220 5.93 -16.60 5.74
CA HIS A 220 6.14 -16.53 4.29
C HIS A 220 7.42 -15.81 3.95
N ALA A 221 7.93 -16.02 2.74
CA ALA A 221 8.98 -15.18 2.18
C ALA A 221 8.61 -14.64 0.81
N ILE A 222 9.04 -13.42 0.53
CA ILE A 222 8.92 -12.76 -0.77
C ILE A 222 10.32 -12.48 -1.29
N SER A 223 10.74 -13.21 -2.32
CA SER A 223 11.99 -13.01 -3.04
C SER A 223 11.76 -12.04 -4.20
N PHE A 224 12.44 -10.91 -4.16
CA PHE A 224 12.47 -9.92 -5.23
C PHE A 224 13.72 -10.14 -6.07
N ASN A 225 13.54 -10.17 -7.39
CA ASN A 225 14.64 -10.39 -8.33
C ASN A 225 14.62 -9.33 -9.44
N THR A 226 15.79 -8.89 -9.85
CA THR A 226 16.05 -8.13 -11.07
C THR A 226 17.32 -8.68 -11.73
N LYS A 227 17.77 -8.05 -12.82
CA LYS A 227 19.08 -8.35 -13.41
C LYS A 227 20.26 -8.01 -12.49
N THR A 228 20.09 -7.06 -11.56
CA THR A 228 21.22 -6.49 -10.80
C THR A 228 21.10 -6.65 -9.29
N ILE A 229 19.90 -6.92 -8.78
CA ILE A 229 19.64 -7.13 -7.35
C ILE A 229 18.74 -8.33 -7.12
N SER A 230 19.01 -9.06 -6.05
CA SER A 230 18.13 -10.08 -5.51
C SER A 230 18.13 -9.98 -3.99
N PHE A 231 16.95 -10.07 -3.38
CA PHE A 231 16.79 -10.10 -1.93
C PHE A 231 15.50 -10.82 -1.56
N THR A 232 15.41 -11.27 -0.32
CA THR A 232 14.26 -12.00 0.21
C THR A 232 13.80 -11.33 1.49
N CYS A 233 12.53 -10.93 1.52
CA CYS A 233 11.87 -10.48 2.74
C CYS A 233 11.14 -11.67 3.37
N GLN A 234 11.59 -12.15 4.52
CA GLN A 234 10.83 -13.08 5.34
C GLN A 234 9.86 -12.28 6.21
N ILE A 235 8.61 -12.70 6.22
CA ILE A 235 7.53 -12.04 6.96
C ILE A 235 6.82 -13.13 7.75
N GLU A 236 6.83 -12.97 9.05
CA GLU A 236 6.19 -13.88 9.99
C GLU A 236 5.20 -13.11 10.86
N LYS A 237 4.08 -13.74 11.11
CA LYS A 237 3.06 -13.28 12.04
C LYS A 237 2.76 -14.38 13.04
N GLU A 238 3.12 -14.11 14.28
CA GLU A 238 2.65 -14.84 15.44
C GLU A 238 1.38 -14.18 16.00
N VAL A 239 0.81 -14.74 17.07
CA VAL A 239 -0.52 -14.35 17.58
C VAL A 239 -0.65 -12.84 17.84
N HIS A 240 0.43 -12.18 18.25
CA HIS A 240 0.43 -10.75 18.59
C HIS A 240 1.53 -9.93 17.92
N GLU A 241 2.50 -10.57 17.26
CA GLU A 241 3.69 -9.89 16.78
C GLU A 241 3.98 -10.27 15.33
N ASN A 242 4.37 -9.26 14.55
CA ASN A 242 4.86 -9.43 13.21
C ASN A 242 6.37 -9.24 13.24
N THR A 243 7.10 -10.04 12.49
CA THR A 243 8.53 -9.85 12.29
C THR A 243 8.81 -9.78 10.79
N VAL A 244 9.78 -8.94 10.44
CA VAL A 244 10.26 -8.80 9.06
C VAL A 244 11.77 -8.84 9.08
N GLU A 245 12.31 -9.78 8.32
CA GLU A 245 13.74 -9.92 8.09
C GLU A 245 14.01 -9.77 6.60
N VAL A 246 15.03 -8.99 6.24
CA VAL A 246 15.43 -8.79 4.86
C VAL A 246 16.82 -9.39 4.67
N ILE A 247 16.86 -10.42 3.84
CA ILE A 247 18.05 -11.22 3.59
C ILE A 247 18.49 -10.97 2.15
N ARG A 248 19.75 -10.58 1.95
CA ARG A 248 20.39 -10.58 0.64
C ARG A 248 21.06 -11.94 0.45
N PRO A 249 20.52 -12.83 -0.39
CA PRO A 249 21.17 -14.11 -0.63
C PRO A 249 22.43 -13.90 -1.48
N GLU A 250 23.50 -14.66 -1.20
CA GLU A 250 24.74 -14.63 -1.99
C GLU A 250 24.52 -15.03 -3.46
N GLN A 251 23.48 -15.83 -3.72
CA GLN A 251 23.03 -16.20 -5.06
C GLN A 251 21.51 -16.05 -5.14
N SER A 252 21.02 -15.53 -6.27
CA SER A 252 19.57 -15.52 -6.53
C SER A 252 19.03 -16.92 -6.32
N PRO A 253 17.98 -17.09 -5.48
CA PRO A 253 17.48 -18.41 -5.14
C PRO A 253 16.80 -19.01 -6.37
N ARG A 254 17.59 -19.70 -7.19
CA ARG A 254 17.09 -20.50 -8.31
C ARG A 254 16.18 -21.62 -7.81
N ASP A 255 16.33 -21.98 -6.53
CA ASP A 255 15.61 -23.05 -5.87
C ASP A 255 14.77 -22.52 -4.69
N LEU A 256 13.52 -22.15 -4.98
CA LEU A 256 12.55 -21.67 -3.97
C LEU A 256 12.19 -22.75 -2.94
N GLU A 257 12.37 -24.03 -3.29
CA GLU A 257 12.11 -25.14 -2.39
C GLU A 257 13.13 -25.19 -1.27
N LYS A 258 14.43 -25.10 -1.61
CA LYS A 258 15.50 -25.00 -0.61
C LYS A 258 15.31 -23.83 0.34
N LEU A 259 14.92 -22.66 -0.18
CA LEU A 259 14.61 -21.51 0.69
C LEU A 259 13.45 -21.78 1.64
N ARG A 260 12.39 -22.45 1.15
CA ARG A 260 11.24 -22.80 1.98
C ARG A 260 11.64 -23.74 3.11
N GLU A 261 12.40 -24.78 2.78
CA GLU A 261 12.83 -25.82 3.71
C GLU A 261 13.84 -25.30 4.73
N ALA A 262 14.86 -24.58 4.29
CA ALA A 262 15.92 -24.05 5.16
C ALA A 262 15.39 -23.08 6.24
N ASN A 263 14.30 -22.36 5.93
CA ASN A 263 13.72 -21.35 6.82
C ASN A 263 12.37 -21.79 7.43
N ASN A 264 11.98 -23.06 7.26
CA ASN A 264 10.71 -23.62 7.73
C ASN A 264 9.47 -22.77 7.35
N LEU A 265 9.41 -22.29 6.11
CA LEU A 265 8.38 -21.38 5.64
C LEU A 265 7.15 -22.14 5.12
N GLU A 266 5.96 -21.55 5.21
CA GLU A 266 4.76 -22.11 4.57
C GLU A 266 4.82 -21.96 3.05
N SER A 267 5.33 -20.83 2.56
CA SER A 267 5.51 -20.58 1.13
C SER A 267 6.52 -19.48 0.84
N VAL A 268 7.12 -19.56 -0.35
CA VAL A 268 8.00 -18.54 -0.92
C VAL A 268 7.39 -18.03 -2.21
N ILE A 269 7.24 -16.71 -2.35
CA ILE A 269 6.78 -16.04 -3.56
C ILE A 269 7.99 -15.34 -4.19
N SER A 270 8.23 -15.56 -5.47
CA SER A 270 9.27 -14.87 -6.24
C SER A 270 8.61 -13.87 -7.19
N LEU A 271 9.03 -12.61 -7.12
CA LEU A 271 8.50 -11.49 -7.91
C LEU A 271 9.64 -10.82 -8.68
N ASP A 272 9.37 -10.44 -9.93
CA ASP A 272 10.20 -9.44 -10.62
C ASP A 272 9.94 -8.05 -10.04
N LEU A 273 10.96 -7.47 -9.42
CA LEU A 273 10.84 -6.18 -8.74
C LEU A 273 10.51 -5.04 -9.71
N ASN A 274 11.03 -5.06 -10.95
CA ASN A 274 10.74 -4.01 -11.93
C ASN A 274 9.25 -3.98 -12.28
N THR A 275 8.64 -5.15 -12.42
CA THR A 275 7.20 -5.29 -12.65
C THR A 275 6.39 -4.73 -11.47
N VAL A 276 6.84 -4.97 -10.23
CA VAL A 276 6.20 -4.42 -9.01
C VAL A 276 6.33 -2.90 -8.96
N ILE A 277 7.53 -2.35 -9.17
CA ILE A 277 7.79 -0.90 -9.15
C ILE A 277 6.95 -0.19 -10.22
N ASN A 278 6.93 -0.71 -11.45
CA ASN A 278 6.14 -0.12 -12.53
C ASN A 278 4.64 -0.13 -12.20
N SER A 279 4.14 -1.24 -11.64
CA SER A 279 2.72 -1.33 -11.24
C SER A 279 2.37 -0.32 -10.14
N LEU A 280 3.26 -0.10 -9.18
CA LEU A 280 3.08 0.92 -8.13
C LEU A 280 3.14 2.34 -8.69
N SER A 281 4.06 2.62 -9.63
CA SER A 281 4.20 3.93 -10.28
C SER A 281 2.90 4.33 -10.96
N GLU A 282 2.33 3.42 -11.75
CA GLU A 282 1.07 3.66 -12.43
C GLU A 282 -0.11 3.90 -11.49
N ILE A 283 -0.09 3.33 -10.28
CA ILE A 283 -1.09 3.60 -9.23
C ILE A 283 -0.91 5.01 -8.67
N PHE A 284 0.33 5.41 -8.36
CA PHE A 284 0.61 6.74 -7.80
C PHE A 284 0.44 7.88 -8.81
N GLU A 285 0.56 7.60 -10.10
CA GLU A 285 0.26 8.55 -11.18
C GLU A 285 -1.25 8.83 -11.33
N GLN A 286 -2.14 7.99 -10.75
CA GLN A 286 -3.58 8.19 -10.86
C GLN A 286 -4.04 9.44 -10.09
N LYS A 287 -5.01 10.15 -10.67
CA LYS A 287 -5.73 11.22 -10.00
C LYS A 287 -6.83 10.63 -9.12
N ILE A 288 -6.96 11.14 -7.90
CA ILE A 288 -8.05 10.82 -6.99
C ILE A 288 -9.08 11.97 -7.04
N PRO A 289 -10.39 11.69 -7.13
CA PRO A 289 -11.04 10.39 -7.07
C PRO A 289 -10.82 9.57 -8.35
N ILE A 290 -10.55 8.26 -8.18
CA ILE A 290 -10.30 7.35 -9.30
C ILE A 290 -11.59 7.16 -10.09
N LYS A 291 -11.56 7.51 -11.38
CA LYS A 291 -12.71 7.33 -12.28
C LYS A 291 -12.95 5.85 -12.57
N MET A 292 -14.17 5.50 -12.95
CA MET A 292 -14.54 4.10 -13.21
C MET A 292 -13.70 3.44 -14.32
N ASP A 293 -13.37 4.17 -15.38
CA ASP A 293 -12.51 3.66 -16.47
C ASP A 293 -11.06 3.42 -16.00
N GLN A 294 -10.55 4.29 -15.13
CA GLN A 294 -9.24 4.10 -14.50
C GLN A 294 -9.26 2.90 -13.57
N MET A 295 -10.33 2.72 -12.78
CA MET A 295 -10.53 1.54 -11.94
C MET A 295 -10.60 0.26 -12.78
N LYS A 296 -11.27 0.31 -13.95
CA LYS A 296 -11.29 -0.79 -14.92
C LYS A 296 -9.87 -1.16 -15.33
N LEU A 297 -9.09 -0.18 -15.75
CA LEU A 297 -7.70 -0.38 -16.19
C LEU A 297 -6.82 -0.95 -15.08
N LEU A 298 -6.91 -0.42 -13.87
CA LEU A 298 -6.17 -0.92 -12.70
C LEU A 298 -6.52 -2.38 -12.42
N LEU A 299 -7.80 -2.73 -12.42
CA LEU A 299 -8.24 -4.10 -12.21
C LEU A 299 -7.78 -5.03 -13.34
N GLN A 300 -7.84 -4.58 -14.60
CA GLN A 300 -7.30 -5.32 -15.75
C GLN A 300 -5.81 -5.64 -15.56
N LYS A 301 -5.00 -4.65 -15.18
CA LYS A 301 -3.56 -4.81 -14.95
C LYS A 301 -3.26 -5.73 -13.77
N PHE A 302 -4.00 -5.59 -12.66
CA PHE A 302 -3.89 -6.49 -11.51
C PHE A 302 -4.16 -7.95 -11.90
N LEU A 303 -5.26 -8.19 -12.63
CA LEU A 303 -5.62 -9.52 -13.11
C LEU A 303 -4.61 -10.06 -14.12
N PHE A 304 -4.04 -9.22 -14.98
CA PHE A 304 -2.96 -9.58 -15.89
C PHE A 304 -1.70 -10.00 -15.10
N GLY A 305 -1.35 -9.27 -14.04
CA GLY A 305 -0.30 -9.63 -13.09
C GLY A 305 -0.53 -11.03 -12.51
N LEU A 306 -1.72 -11.29 -11.96
CA LEU A 306 -2.08 -12.63 -11.45
C LEU A 306 -2.01 -13.72 -12.52
N ARG A 307 -2.46 -13.43 -13.75
CA ARG A 307 -2.40 -14.34 -14.90
C ARG A 307 -0.97 -14.71 -15.29
N SER A 308 -0.01 -13.81 -15.06
CA SER A 308 1.40 -13.95 -15.45
C SER A 308 2.23 -14.86 -14.52
N PHE A 309 1.59 -15.89 -13.97
CA PHE A 309 2.25 -16.93 -13.16
C PHE A 309 3.20 -17.78 -13.99
N ASP A 310 4.37 -18.06 -13.43
CA ASP A 310 5.58 -18.62 -14.06
C ASP A 310 6.30 -17.68 -15.05
N THR A 311 5.78 -16.47 -15.33
CA THR A 311 6.48 -15.46 -16.15
C THR A 311 7.02 -14.30 -15.31
N HIS A 312 6.17 -13.51 -14.65
CA HIS A 312 6.60 -12.37 -13.81
C HIS A 312 6.63 -12.71 -12.32
N TRP A 313 5.93 -13.77 -11.93
CA TRP A 313 5.98 -14.27 -10.57
C TRP A 313 5.84 -15.79 -10.50
N LYS A 314 6.44 -16.36 -9.47
CA LYS A 314 6.42 -17.80 -9.16
C LYS A 314 6.17 -17.98 -7.68
N MET A 315 5.73 -19.16 -7.28
CA MET A 315 5.67 -19.50 -5.86
C MET A 315 5.95 -20.97 -5.63
N TYR A 316 6.42 -21.27 -4.41
CA TYR A 316 6.58 -22.62 -3.91
C TYR A 316 5.91 -22.75 -2.52
N PRO A 317 5.08 -23.78 -2.28
CA PRO A 317 4.65 -24.80 -3.22
C PRO A 317 3.77 -24.23 -4.34
N ARG A 318 3.83 -24.84 -5.53
CA ARG A 318 3.00 -24.43 -6.67
C ARG A 318 1.51 -24.61 -6.33
N PRO A 319 0.63 -23.67 -6.73
CA PRO A 319 -0.79 -23.81 -6.50
C PRO A 319 -1.37 -25.10 -7.05
N LYS A 320 -2.19 -25.80 -6.26
CA LYS A 320 -2.84 -27.06 -6.67
C LYS A 320 -3.62 -26.95 -7.97
N ILE A 321 -4.14 -25.76 -8.27
CA ILE A 321 -4.87 -25.47 -9.50
C ILE A 321 -4.00 -25.55 -10.78
N TYR A 322 -2.67 -25.59 -10.65
CA TYR A 322 -1.76 -25.83 -11.77
C TYR A 322 -1.41 -27.31 -11.97
N ASN A 323 -1.79 -28.20 -11.04
CA ASN A 323 -1.61 -29.64 -11.25
C ASN A 323 -2.55 -30.12 -12.37
N VAL A 324 -2.00 -30.85 -13.35
CA VAL A 324 -2.73 -31.29 -14.56
C VAL A 324 -3.85 -32.27 -14.20
N LEU A 325 -3.59 -33.24 -13.32
CA LEU A 325 -4.57 -34.24 -12.91
C LEU A 325 -5.70 -33.60 -12.10
N ILE A 326 -5.38 -32.69 -11.17
CA ILE A 326 -6.39 -31.93 -10.42
C ILE A 326 -7.26 -31.11 -11.38
N ARG A 327 -6.66 -30.42 -12.36
CA ARG A 327 -7.41 -29.67 -13.38
C ARG A 327 -8.32 -30.56 -14.21
N TYR A 328 -7.83 -31.72 -14.64
CA TYR A 328 -8.61 -32.68 -15.41
C TYR A 328 -9.84 -33.16 -14.62
N LEU A 329 -9.66 -33.57 -13.37
CA LEU A 329 -10.76 -34.01 -12.51
C LEU A 329 -11.79 -32.90 -12.25
N ILE A 330 -11.32 -31.67 -11.98
CA ILE A 330 -12.19 -30.52 -11.78
C ILE A 330 -12.99 -30.20 -13.07
N ARG A 331 -12.35 -30.35 -14.24
CA ARG A 331 -12.99 -30.17 -15.55
C ARG A 331 -14.09 -31.20 -15.81
N LEU A 332 -13.91 -32.46 -15.40
CA LEU A 332 -14.95 -33.49 -15.52
C LEU A 332 -16.25 -33.11 -14.77
N ILE A 333 -16.14 -32.36 -13.68
CA ILE A 333 -17.30 -31.93 -12.87
C ILE A 333 -17.90 -30.60 -13.43
N GLY A 334 -17.36 -30.11 -14.54
CA GLY A 334 -17.81 -28.91 -15.26
C GLY A 334 -17.16 -27.61 -14.79
N PHE A 335 -16.03 -27.68 -14.10
CA PHE A 335 -15.26 -26.51 -13.68
C PHE A 335 -14.00 -26.41 -14.54
N ASN A 336 -13.94 -25.50 -15.50
CA ASN A 336 -12.66 -25.11 -16.08
C ASN A 336 -12.02 -24.13 -15.09
N VAL A 337 -10.85 -24.39 -14.51
CA VAL A 337 -10.16 -23.35 -13.73
C VAL A 337 -8.71 -23.29 -14.12
N ASN A 338 -8.32 -22.17 -14.71
CA ASN A 338 -6.96 -21.92 -15.14
C ASN A 338 -6.62 -20.44 -14.92
N LEU A 339 -5.82 -20.17 -13.89
CA LEU A 339 -5.39 -18.80 -13.55
C LEU A 339 -4.60 -18.15 -14.69
N ARG A 340 -3.84 -18.91 -15.49
CA ARG A 340 -3.16 -18.39 -16.71
C ARG A 340 -4.12 -17.97 -17.82
N LYS A 341 -5.41 -18.29 -17.69
CA LYS A 341 -6.48 -17.89 -18.61
C LYS A 341 -7.54 -17.04 -17.91
N LEU A 342 -7.19 -16.46 -16.75
CA LEU A 342 -8.09 -15.56 -16.07
C LEU A 342 -8.44 -14.41 -17.02
N SER A 343 -9.75 -14.16 -17.18
CA SER A 343 -10.23 -13.15 -18.11
C SER A 343 -10.00 -11.77 -17.53
N HIS A 344 -8.83 -11.22 -17.82
CA HIS A 344 -8.49 -9.85 -17.45
C HIS A 344 -9.38 -8.83 -18.15
N TRP A 345 -10.06 -9.15 -19.26
CA TRP A 345 -10.97 -8.22 -19.95
C TRP A 345 -12.41 -8.28 -19.43
N ASN A 346 -13.00 -9.48 -19.39
CA ASN A 346 -14.41 -9.63 -19.07
C ASN A 346 -14.68 -9.48 -17.58
N LEU A 347 -13.74 -9.90 -16.72
CA LEU A 347 -13.97 -9.85 -15.28
C LEU A 347 -14.10 -8.41 -14.75
N PRO A 348 -13.21 -7.46 -15.10
CA PRO A 348 -13.37 -6.07 -14.69
C PRO A 348 -14.65 -5.46 -15.23
N GLU A 349 -14.97 -5.70 -16.49
CA GLU A 349 -16.19 -5.18 -17.11
C GLU A 349 -17.46 -5.70 -16.42
N PHE A 350 -17.51 -6.99 -16.12
CA PHE A 350 -18.60 -7.59 -15.38
C PHE A 350 -18.77 -6.99 -13.98
N ILE A 351 -17.68 -6.83 -13.22
CA ILE A 351 -17.72 -6.26 -11.87
C ILE A 351 -18.22 -4.82 -11.89
N LEU A 352 -17.70 -4.00 -12.81
CA LEU A 352 -18.09 -2.59 -12.90
C LEU A 352 -19.51 -2.41 -13.43
N ASN A 353 -19.94 -3.24 -14.38
CA ASN A 353 -21.33 -3.24 -14.85
C ASN A 353 -22.29 -3.66 -13.74
N LEU A 354 -21.94 -4.68 -12.94
CA LEU A 354 -22.72 -5.05 -11.76
C LEU A 354 -22.79 -3.92 -10.74
N PHE A 355 -21.69 -3.22 -10.49
CA PHE A 355 -21.68 -2.06 -9.60
C PHE A 355 -22.61 -0.96 -10.13
N ASN A 356 -22.41 -0.52 -11.37
CA ASN A 356 -23.19 0.57 -11.97
C ASN A 356 -24.69 0.26 -12.05
N SER A 357 -25.05 -0.97 -12.44
CA SER A 357 -26.45 -1.38 -12.60
C SER A 357 -27.21 -1.54 -11.29
N ASN A 358 -26.53 -1.83 -10.18
CA ASN A 358 -27.19 -2.09 -8.90
C ASN A 358 -27.04 -0.93 -7.90
N ILE A 359 -25.93 -0.20 -7.92
CA ILE A 359 -25.62 0.84 -6.93
C ILE A 359 -25.88 2.24 -7.47
N GLY A 360 -25.84 2.43 -8.80
CA GLY A 360 -25.99 3.75 -9.44
C GLY A 360 -24.71 4.60 -9.39
N LEU A 361 -24.75 5.74 -10.10
CA LEU A 361 -23.59 6.64 -10.24
C LEU A 361 -23.39 7.56 -9.02
N ASN A 362 -24.48 7.93 -8.35
CA ASN A 362 -24.45 8.72 -7.13
C ASN A 362 -25.02 7.86 -6.02
N SER A 363 -24.20 7.48 -5.04
CA SER A 363 -24.64 6.58 -3.98
C SER A 363 -23.85 6.77 -2.70
N LYS A 364 -24.50 6.45 -1.59
CA LYS A 364 -23.90 6.34 -0.26
C LYS A 364 -24.05 4.89 0.22
N ILE A 365 -22.92 4.22 0.38
CA ILE A 365 -22.85 2.84 0.83
C ILE A 365 -22.26 2.79 2.23
N LEU A 366 -23.01 2.23 3.17
CA LEU A 366 -22.52 1.96 4.51
C LEU A 366 -22.06 0.49 4.62
N ILE A 367 -20.87 0.28 5.16
CA ILE A 367 -20.33 -1.04 5.47
C ILE A 367 -20.24 -1.18 7.00
N LEU A 368 -20.98 -2.13 7.55
CA LEU A 368 -20.99 -2.50 8.95
C LEU A 368 -20.20 -3.80 9.14
N LEU A 369 -19.08 -3.73 9.85
CA LEU A 369 -18.30 -4.90 10.22
C LEU A 369 -18.83 -5.46 11.54
N THR A 370 -19.34 -6.67 11.54
CA THR A 370 -19.91 -7.33 12.74
C THR A 370 -19.04 -8.49 13.21
N ASN A 371 -19.23 -8.90 14.46
CA ASN A 371 -18.69 -10.15 14.96
C ASN A 371 -19.81 -11.02 15.54
N ASN A 372 -20.15 -12.09 14.82
CA ASN A 372 -21.19 -13.05 15.18
C ASN A 372 -21.06 -13.64 16.58
N ARG A 373 -19.85 -13.72 17.14
CA ARG A 373 -19.62 -14.25 18.49
C ARG A 373 -20.18 -13.34 19.57
N ASN A 374 -20.08 -12.03 19.36
CA ASN A 374 -20.48 -11.01 20.34
C ASN A 374 -21.69 -10.20 19.88
N LYS A 375 -22.21 -10.45 18.67
CA LYS A 375 -23.26 -9.69 17.97
C LYS A 375 -23.00 -8.18 17.84
N ASN A 376 -21.78 -7.71 18.12
CA ASN A 376 -21.48 -6.29 18.14
C ASN A 376 -20.95 -5.78 16.78
N ILE A 377 -21.32 -4.54 16.45
CA ILE A 377 -20.71 -3.78 15.34
C ILE A 377 -19.31 -3.34 15.77
N GLN A 378 -18.30 -3.87 15.09
CA GLN A 378 -16.90 -3.56 15.35
C GLN A 378 -16.47 -2.26 14.70
N ASN A 379 -16.91 -1.98 13.47
CA ASN A 379 -16.57 -0.77 12.71
C ASN A 379 -17.71 -0.44 11.74
N ALA A 380 -17.86 0.84 11.41
CA ALA A 380 -18.81 1.32 10.41
C ALA A 380 -18.10 2.32 9.50
N ILE A 381 -18.18 2.10 8.18
CA ILE A 381 -17.50 2.90 7.16
C ILE A 381 -18.52 3.33 6.12
N LEU A 382 -18.65 4.63 5.90
CA LEU A 382 -19.50 5.22 4.87
C LEU A 382 -18.64 5.59 3.65
N LEU A 383 -19.03 5.04 2.49
CA LEU A 383 -18.47 5.33 1.18
C LEU A 383 -19.44 6.21 0.41
N GLN A 384 -18.96 7.29 -0.19
CA GLN A 384 -19.76 8.17 -1.02
C GLN A 384 -19.22 8.20 -2.45
N PHE A 385 -20.10 7.91 -3.39
CA PHE A 385 -19.84 7.94 -4.82
C PHE A 385 -20.57 9.11 -5.46
N LEU A 386 -19.88 9.83 -6.34
CA LEU A 386 -20.46 10.85 -7.21
C LEU A 386 -19.99 10.63 -8.64
N ASN A 387 -20.92 10.60 -9.60
CA ASN A 387 -20.68 10.32 -11.01
C ASN A 387 -19.82 9.06 -11.23
N GLY A 388 -20.07 8.01 -10.46
CA GLY A 388 -19.38 6.72 -10.52
C GLY A 388 -17.98 6.70 -9.88
N SER A 389 -17.52 7.80 -9.28
CA SER A 389 -16.21 7.90 -8.64
C SER A 389 -16.34 7.94 -7.12
N LEU A 390 -15.46 7.22 -6.40
CA LEU A 390 -15.41 7.27 -4.94
C LEU A 390 -14.81 8.60 -4.50
N VAL A 391 -15.63 9.49 -3.94
CA VAL A 391 -15.24 10.86 -3.60
C VAL A 391 -14.96 11.07 -2.11
N LYS A 392 -15.45 10.17 -1.25
CA LYS A 392 -15.26 10.29 0.20
C LYS A 392 -15.43 8.94 0.90
N ILE A 393 -14.55 8.70 1.88
CA ILE A 393 -14.59 7.58 2.82
C ILE A 393 -14.60 8.18 4.22
N SER A 394 -15.57 7.82 5.06
CA SER A 394 -15.70 8.36 6.41
C SER A 394 -16.02 7.26 7.42
N ALA A 395 -15.42 7.34 8.61
CA ALA A 395 -15.80 6.50 9.73
C ALA A 395 -17.12 7.00 10.32
N VAL A 396 -18.03 6.08 10.64
CA VAL A 396 -19.30 6.39 11.31
C VAL A 396 -19.14 6.05 12.79
N ASN A 397 -19.53 6.98 13.66
CA ASN A 397 -19.43 6.78 15.10
C ASN A 397 -20.39 5.66 15.55
N LYS A 398 -19.87 4.71 16.35
CA LYS A 398 -20.61 3.53 16.80
C LYS A 398 -21.84 3.89 17.63
N THR A 399 -21.79 5.00 18.37
CA THR A 399 -22.93 5.50 19.15
C THR A 399 -24.11 5.94 18.29
N ASN A 400 -23.86 6.27 17.01
CA ASN A 400 -24.89 6.67 16.06
C ASN A 400 -25.52 5.45 15.35
N VAL A 401 -24.88 4.28 15.45
CA VAL A 401 -25.38 3.03 14.88
C VAL A 401 -26.14 2.31 16.00
N ILE A 402 -27.42 2.65 16.10
CA ILE A 402 -28.35 2.24 17.16
C ILE A 402 -28.35 0.70 17.31
N ASP A 403 -28.49 0.25 18.56
CA ASP A 403 -28.53 -1.10 19.13
C ASP A 403 -28.12 -2.32 18.26
N ASN A 404 -27.16 -3.11 18.78
CA ASN A 404 -26.58 -4.30 18.12
C ASN A 404 -27.59 -5.44 17.80
N ASN A 405 -28.83 -5.33 18.26
CA ASN A 405 -29.91 -6.30 18.06
C ASN A 405 -30.90 -5.92 16.95
N LEU A 406 -30.79 -4.73 16.35
CA LEU A 406 -31.71 -4.27 15.31
C LEU A 406 -31.50 -5.01 13.98
N ASP A 407 -32.60 -5.20 13.25
CA ASP A 407 -32.57 -5.72 11.88
C ASP A 407 -31.84 -4.72 10.97
N ILE A 408 -31.21 -5.18 9.88
CA ILE A 408 -30.51 -4.29 8.93
C ILE A 408 -31.43 -3.21 8.35
N LYS A 409 -32.74 -3.48 8.30
CA LYS A 409 -33.78 -2.54 7.85
C LYS A 409 -34.00 -1.41 8.86
N GLU A 410 -34.07 -1.75 10.13
CA GLU A 410 -34.21 -0.79 11.23
C GLU A 410 -32.95 0.07 11.32
N ILE A 411 -31.77 -0.56 11.24
CA ILE A 411 -30.49 0.14 11.15
C ILE A 411 -30.46 1.09 9.95
N HIS A 412 -30.98 0.68 8.79
CA HIS A 412 -31.04 1.56 7.62
C HIS A 412 -31.97 2.76 7.85
N SER A 413 -33.17 2.53 8.39
CA SER A 413 -34.13 3.60 8.69
C SER A 413 -33.55 4.63 9.67
N ASP A 414 -33.00 4.17 10.79
CA ASP A 414 -32.41 5.01 11.83
C ASP A 414 -31.20 5.81 11.32
N LEU A 415 -30.41 5.20 10.44
CA LEU A 415 -29.24 5.84 9.86
C LEU A 415 -29.59 6.82 8.74
N VAL A 416 -30.71 6.62 8.04
CA VAL A 416 -31.22 7.62 7.09
C VAL A 416 -31.62 8.89 7.82
N GLU A 417 -32.20 8.77 9.01
CA GLU A 417 -32.56 9.93 9.84
C GLU A 417 -31.34 10.69 10.38
N THR A 418 -30.27 9.98 10.72
CA THR A 418 -29.08 10.59 11.38
C THR A 418 -27.96 11.01 10.42
N LEU A 419 -27.75 10.28 9.31
CA LEU A 419 -26.66 10.48 8.36
C LEU A 419 -27.15 10.98 6.98
N GLY A 420 -28.46 11.17 6.83
CA GLY A 420 -29.13 11.47 5.58
C GLY A 420 -29.25 10.23 4.67
N HIS A 421 -29.60 10.44 3.39
CA HIS A 421 -29.83 9.34 2.44
C HIS A 421 -28.68 8.33 2.38
N ILE A 422 -28.96 7.04 2.62
CA ILE A 422 -28.04 5.91 2.44
C ILE A 422 -28.70 4.96 1.44
N ASP A 423 -28.03 4.66 0.34
CA ASP A 423 -28.57 3.81 -0.72
C ASP A 423 -28.48 2.33 -0.35
N PHE A 424 -27.36 1.91 0.25
CA PHE A 424 -27.13 0.52 0.65
C PHE A 424 -26.40 0.40 1.97
N VAL A 425 -26.78 -0.61 2.75
CA VAL A 425 -26.09 -1.06 3.96
C VAL A 425 -25.62 -2.50 3.73
N PHE A 426 -24.32 -2.72 3.88
CA PHE A 426 -23.67 -4.02 3.84
C PHE A 426 -23.26 -4.40 5.26
N LYS A 427 -23.93 -5.39 5.84
CA LYS A 427 -23.54 -6.01 7.11
C LYS A 427 -22.67 -7.22 6.81
N VAL A 428 -21.37 -7.11 7.13
CA VAL A 428 -20.35 -8.11 6.80
C VAL A 428 -19.71 -8.61 8.08
N ASP A 429 -19.77 -9.92 8.29
CA ASP A 429 -19.16 -10.53 9.46
C ASP A 429 -17.65 -10.70 9.29
N VAL A 430 -16.91 -10.42 10.37
CA VAL A 430 -15.45 -10.49 10.39
C VAL A 430 -14.93 -11.91 10.13
N ASP A 431 -15.64 -12.96 10.55
CA ASP A 431 -15.21 -14.34 10.26
C ASP A 431 -15.27 -14.65 8.75
N LEU A 432 -16.19 -14.03 8.01
CA LEU A 432 -16.23 -14.16 6.55
C LEU A 432 -15.01 -13.50 5.89
N ILE A 433 -14.65 -12.30 6.34
CA ILE A 433 -13.49 -11.57 5.81
C ILE A 433 -12.20 -12.34 6.11
N LYS A 434 -12.05 -12.85 7.35
CA LYS A 434 -10.91 -13.71 7.74
C LYS A 434 -10.78 -14.94 6.86
N GLU A 435 -11.89 -15.64 6.61
CA GLU A 435 -11.88 -16.83 5.74
C GLU A 435 -11.53 -16.50 4.28
N ILE A 436 -11.95 -15.33 3.77
CA ILE A 436 -11.55 -14.83 2.44
C ILE A 436 -10.04 -14.57 2.42
N ILE A 437 -9.53 -13.77 3.35
CA ILE A 437 -8.10 -13.40 3.43
C ILE A 437 -7.22 -14.65 3.57
N GLU A 438 -7.55 -15.55 4.49
CA GLU A 438 -6.80 -16.77 4.71
C GLU A 438 -6.70 -17.62 3.43
N LYS A 439 -7.80 -17.78 2.69
CA LYS A 439 -7.84 -18.68 1.53
C LYS A 439 -7.31 -18.08 0.25
N PHE A 440 -7.57 -16.81 -0.01
CA PHE A 440 -7.24 -16.17 -1.28
C PHE A 440 -5.90 -15.44 -1.25
N ILE A 441 -5.44 -15.00 -0.07
CA ILE A 441 -4.18 -14.27 0.10
C ILE A 441 -3.10 -15.21 0.65
N PHE A 442 -3.28 -15.71 1.89
CA PHE A 442 -2.22 -16.45 2.60
C PHE A 442 -2.07 -17.91 2.13
N LYS A 443 -3.16 -18.59 1.81
CA LYS A 443 -3.16 -20.00 1.36
C LYS A 443 -3.40 -20.14 -0.14
N ILE A 444 -2.90 -19.19 -0.95
CA ILE A 444 -3.07 -19.19 -2.40
C ILE A 444 -2.51 -20.47 -3.08
N TYR A 445 -1.43 -21.05 -2.54
CA TYR A 445 -0.89 -22.35 -2.98
C TYR A 445 -1.88 -23.52 -2.82
N ASN A 446 -2.83 -23.34 -1.94
CA ASN A 446 -3.77 -24.36 -1.51
C ASN A 446 -5.17 -24.14 -2.06
N VAL A 447 -5.33 -23.22 -3.02
CA VAL A 447 -6.60 -22.88 -3.68
C VAL A 447 -7.14 -24.10 -4.41
N SER A 448 -8.36 -24.49 -4.04
CA SER A 448 -9.17 -25.49 -4.73
C SER A 448 -10.62 -25.00 -4.83
N PRO A 449 -11.37 -25.41 -5.88
CA PRO A 449 -12.78 -25.03 -6.02
C PRO A 449 -13.64 -25.42 -4.81
N LEU A 450 -13.33 -26.56 -4.16
CA LEU A 450 -14.02 -26.99 -2.94
C LEU A 450 -13.81 -26.04 -1.74
N LYS A 451 -12.62 -25.43 -1.63
CA LYS A 451 -12.35 -24.43 -0.59
C LYS A 451 -13.05 -23.11 -0.89
N GLN A 452 -13.15 -22.73 -2.17
CA GLN A 452 -13.92 -21.57 -2.63
C GLN A 452 -15.43 -21.77 -2.39
N TYR A 453 -15.93 -22.99 -2.56
CA TYR A 453 -17.31 -23.36 -2.26
C TYR A 453 -17.71 -23.07 -0.79
N LYS A 454 -16.82 -23.35 0.19
CA LYS A 454 -17.09 -23.01 1.60
C LYS A 454 -17.27 -21.49 1.81
N VAL A 455 -16.41 -20.67 1.19
CA VAL A 455 -16.53 -19.20 1.28
C VAL A 455 -17.82 -18.72 0.63
N LEU A 456 -18.16 -19.26 -0.54
CA LEU A 456 -19.43 -18.95 -1.21
C LEU A 456 -20.65 -19.38 -0.36
N LYS A 457 -20.56 -20.52 0.33
CA LYS A 457 -21.63 -20.96 1.25
C LYS A 457 -21.76 -20.03 2.46
N MET A 458 -20.66 -19.45 2.93
CA MET A 458 -20.67 -18.46 4.02
C MET A 458 -21.31 -17.15 3.57
N THR A 459 -20.82 -16.52 2.49
CA THR A 459 -21.39 -15.29 1.91
C THR A 459 -22.91 -15.37 1.65
N LYS A 460 -23.42 -16.57 1.36
CA LYS A 460 -24.85 -16.79 1.17
C LYS A 460 -25.70 -16.79 2.46
N LYS A 461 -25.14 -17.01 3.65
CA LYS A 461 -25.91 -16.98 4.90
C LYS A 461 -26.04 -15.54 5.40
N SER A 462 -27.25 -15.13 5.82
CA SER A 462 -27.53 -13.78 6.35
C SER A 462 -26.59 -13.41 7.51
N LYS A 463 -26.34 -14.36 8.42
CA LYS A 463 -25.40 -14.14 9.54
C LYS A 463 -23.98 -13.72 9.14
N TYR A 464 -23.53 -13.99 7.91
CA TYR A 464 -22.18 -13.62 7.46
C TYR A 464 -22.17 -12.43 6.51
N LEU A 465 -23.22 -12.30 5.69
CA LEU A 465 -23.37 -11.19 4.76
C LEU A 465 -24.85 -10.93 4.54
N GLU A 466 -25.26 -9.71 4.85
CA GLU A 466 -26.60 -9.18 4.68
C GLU A 466 -26.51 -7.81 4.00
N VAL A 467 -27.39 -7.57 3.02
CA VAL A 467 -27.40 -6.36 2.21
C VAL A 467 -28.82 -5.82 2.16
N TYR A 468 -28.99 -4.53 2.43
CA TYR A 468 -30.27 -3.86 2.38
C TYR A 468 -30.15 -2.46 1.75
N PRO A 469 -31.10 -2.02 0.91
CA PRO A 469 -32.17 -2.80 0.29
C PRO A 469 -31.63 -3.98 -0.55
N SER A 470 -32.43 -5.05 -0.69
CA SER A 470 -32.03 -6.19 -1.51
C SER A 470 -32.09 -5.82 -2.99
N SER A 471 -30.97 -5.93 -3.71
CA SER A 471 -30.96 -5.77 -5.16
C SER A 471 -31.35 -7.08 -5.87
N PRO A 472 -31.91 -7.03 -7.09
CA PRO A 472 -32.22 -8.24 -7.86
C PRO A 472 -31.01 -9.17 -8.05
N ALA A 473 -29.82 -8.59 -8.24
CA ALA A 473 -28.57 -9.36 -8.33
C ALA A 473 -28.24 -10.08 -7.02
N TYR A 474 -28.46 -9.43 -5.87
CA TYR A 474 -28.25 -10.03 -4.56
C TYR A 474 -29.25 -11.16 -4.26
N GLU A 475 -30.53 -10.99 -4.61
CA GLU A 475 -31.55 -12.02 -4.45
C GLU A 475 -31.28 -13.25 -5.33
N LEU A 476 -30.84 -13.03 -6.59
CA LEU A 476 -30.39 -14.11 -7.47
C LEU A 476 -29.16 -14.84 -6.91
N PHE A 477 -28.22 -14.10 -6.33
CA PHE A 477 -27.07 -14.66 -5.64
C PHE A 477 -27.46 -15.49 -4.41
N LYS A 478 -28.48 -15.08 -3.64
CA LYS A 478 -28.97 -15.85 -2.48
C LYS A 478 -29.78 -17.09 -2.88
N SER A 479 -30.60 -17.00 -3.92
CA SER A 479 -31.49 -18.08 -4.36
C SER A 479 -30.77 -19.23 -5.08
N LYS A 480 -29.83 -18.95 -6.00
CA LYS A 480 -29.16 -20.02 -6.77
C LYS A 480 -28.23 -20.86 -5.91
N SER A 481 -28.18 -22.18 -6.13
CA SER A 481 -27.25 -23.05 -5.38
C SER A 481 -25.79 -22.62 -5.58
N SER A 482 -24.96 -22.79 -4.55
CA SER A 482 -23.55 -22.39 -4.59
C SER A 482 -22.78 -23.02 -5.76
N LEU A 483 -23.09 -24.28 -6.10
CA LEU A 483 -22.50 -24.97 -7.24
C LEU A 483 -22.97 -24.40 -8.58
N SER A 484 -24.27 -24.09 -8.70
CA SER A 484 -24.85 -23.47 -9.90
C SER A 484 -24.28 -22.08 -10.14
N LEU A 485 -24.12 -21.26 -9.10
CA LEU A 485 -23.49 -19.93 -9.20
C LEU A 485 -22.06 -20.02 -9.69
N LEU A 486 -21.25 -20.92 -9.12
CA LEU A 486 -19.88 -21.10 -9.60
C LEU A 486 -19.86 -21.53 -11.06
N LYS A 487 -20.71 -22.47 -11.48
CA LYS A 487 -20.82 -22.88 -12.89
C LYS A 487 -21.26 -21.74 -13.81
N LEU A 488 -22.15 -20.86 -13.35
CA LEU A 488 -22.65 -19.72 -14.11
C LEU A 488 -21.60 -18.63 -14.29
N LEU A 489 -20.81 -18.35 -13.26
CA LEU A 489 -19.81 -17.27 -13.30
C LEU A 489 -18.48 -17.71 -13.94
N LEU A 490 -18.13 -18.99 -13.85
CA LEU A 490 -16.86 -19.52 -14.32
C LEU A 490 -16.52 -19.20 -15.80
N PRO A 491 -17.48 -19.20 -16.74
CA PRO A 491 -17.24 -18.75 -18.11
C PRO A 491 -16.92 -17.25 -18.27
N ILE A 492 -17.20 -16.42 -17.26
CA ILE A 492 -16.83 -15.00 -17.20
C ILE A 492 -15.40 -14.86 -16.67
N PHE A 493 -15.03 -15.69 -15.69
CA PHE A 493 -13.71 -15.67 -15.07
C PHE A 493 -12.59 -16.19 -15.98
N ILE A 494 -12.91 -16.87 -17.08
CA ILE A 494 -11.92 -17.54 -17.95
C ILE A 494 -12.14 -17.13 -19.40
N ASP A 495 -11.06 -16.74 -20.07
CA ASP A 495 -11.11 -16.44 -21.49
C ASP A 495 -11.50 -17.70 -22.29
N LYS A 496 -12.63 -17.60 -23.00
CA LYS A 496 -13.22 -18.68 -23.81
C LYS A 496 -12.45 -19.01 -25.09
N HIS A 497 -11.51 -18.15 -25.50
CA HIS A 497 -10.63 -18.39 -26.64
C HIS A 497 -9.57 -19.43 -26.26
N GLU A 498 -10.03 -20.68 -26.19
CA GLU A 498 -9.24 -21.90 -26.11
C GLU A 498 -9.51 -22.71 -27.38
N PHE A 499 -9.35 -22.08 -28.56
CA PHE A 499 -9.09 -22.75 -29.84
C PHE A 499 -8.24 -21.83 -30.69
#